data_AF-A0A965S297-F1
#
_entry.id   AF-A0A965S297-F1
#
_cell.length_a   1.000
_cell.length_b   1.000
_cell.length_c   1.000
_cell.angle_alpha   90.00
_cell.angle_beta   90.00
_cell.angle_gamma   90.00
#
_symmetry.space_group_name_H-M   'P 1'
#
loop_
_entity.id
_entity.type
_entity.pdbx_description
1 polymer ?
#
loop_
_entity_poly.entity_id
_entity_poly.type
_entity_poly.pdbx_seq_one_letter_code
_entity_poly.pdbx_strand_id
1 'polypeptide(L)' 'MIFTTKGYIDESLLEKQEGFIDNENEHTTWVEYWYEGELVHRSAHVRLKKSPPMFAEAASIK' A
#
# COMPACT_ATOMS: atom_id res chain seq x y z
N MET A 1 14.56 10.71 -0.46
CA MET A 1 13.34 11.41 -0.93
C MET A 1 12.32 10.39 -1.38
N ILE A 2 11.06 10.60 -1.01
CA ILE A 2 9.91 9.76 -1.39
C ILE A 2 9.03 10.58 -2.33
N PHE A 3 8.59 9.99 -3.44
CA PHE A 3 7.58 10.61 -4.30
C PHE A 3 6.19 10.37 -3.69
N THR A 4 5.53 11.46 -3.33
CA THR A 4 4.24 11.45 -2.63
C THR A 4 3.18 12.17 -3.47
N THR A 5 1.94 12.15 -3.00
CA THR A 5 0.86 12.97 -3.58
C THR A 5 1.14 14.48 -3.54
N LYS A 6 2.07 14.94 -2.70
CA LYS A 6 2.51 16.34 -2.59
C LYS A 6 3.85 16.62 -3.30
N GLY A 7 4.32 15.68 -4.13
CA GLY A 7 5.63 15.74 -4.79
C GLY A 7 6.73 15.04 -3.99
N TYR A 8 7.99 15.36 -4.27
CA TYR A 8 9.13 14.79 -3.55
C TYR A 8 9.25 15.41 -2.15
N ILE A 9 9.23 14.55 -1.12
CA ILE A 9 9.45 14.94 0.27
C ILE A 9 10.66 14.18 0.81
N ASP A 10 11.41 14.81 1.71
CA ASP A 10 12.48 14.12 2.44
C ASP A 10 11.90 13.10 3.41
N GLU A 11 12.47 11.89 3.46
CA GLU A 11 11.94 10.82 4.31
C GLU A 11 11.99 11.16 5.80
N SER A 12 12.94 12.00 6.23
CA SER A 12 13.05 12.43 7.63
C SER A 12 11.90 13.31 8.12
N LEU A 13 11.11 13.88 7.20
CA LEU A 13 9.92 14.67 7.51
C LEU A 13 8.64 13.82 7.56
N LEU A 14 8.74 12.51 7.29
CA LEU A 14 7.61 11.60 7.19
C LEU A 14 7.59 10.66 8.38
N GLU A 15 6.40 10.44 8.94
CA GLU A 15 6.16 9.35 9.86
C GLU A 15 6.02 8.06 9.07
N LYS A 16 6.98 7.16 9.22
CA LYS A 16 6.98 5.85 8.56
C LYS A 16 6.27 4.82 9.42
N GLN A 17 5.28 4.15 8.85
CA GLN A 17 4.62 3.01 9.46
C GLN A 17 4.72 1.79 8.54
N GLU A 18 4.86 0.62 9.12
CA GLU A 18 4.93 -0.64 8.38
C GLU A 18 4.06 -1.70 9.04
N GLY A 19 3.64 -2.66 8.24
CA GLY A 19 2.81 -3.74 8.75
C GLY A 19 2.69 -4.90 7.76
N PHE A 20 2.01 -5.93 8.22
CA PHE A 20 1.72 -7.09 7.40
C PHE A 20 0.37 -7.70 7.76
N ILE A 21 -0.20 -8.41 6.78
CA ILE A 21 -1.36 -9.30 6.94
C ILE A 21 -0.88 -10.66 6.47
N ASP A 22 -1.01 -11.67 7.32
CA ASP A 22 -0.80 -13.05 6.95
C ASP A 22 -2.04 -13.86 7.32
N ASN A 23 -2.81 -14.24 6.30
CA ASN A 23 -4.03 -15.02 6.48
C ASN A 23 -4.04 -16.23 5.53
N GLU A 24 -5.15 -16.96 5.49
CA GLU A 24 -5.28 -18.16 4.66
C GLU A 24 -5.16 -17.88 3.15
N ASN A 25 -5.44 -16.65 2.72
CA ASN A 25 -5.56 -16.30 1.31
C ASN A 25 -4.33 -15.53 0.80
N GLU A 26 -3.68 -14.74 1.64
CA GLU A 26 -2.59 -13.86 1.25
C GLU A 26 -1.53 -13.67 2.33
N HIS A 27 -0.38 -13.22 1.86
CA HIS A 27 0.65 -12.58 2.64
C HIS A 27 0.90 -11.19 2.05
N THR A 28 0.56 -10.14 2.78
CA THR A 28 0.70 -8.75 2.35
C THR A 28 1.61 -8.02 3.31
N THR A 29 2.56 -7.26 2.78
CA THR A 29 3.36 -6.30 3.55
C THR A 29 3.14 -4.91 3.00
N TRP A 30 3.23 -3.88 3.84
CA TRP A 30 3.13 -2.51 3.38
C TRP A 30 4.04 -1.57 4.16
N VAL A 31 4.33 -0.46 3.50
CA VAL A 31 4.93 0.73 4.10
C VAL A 31 4.04 1.93 3.81
N GLU A 32 3.87 2.77 4.82
CA GLU A 32 3.14 4.03 4.77
C GLU A 32 4.06 5.16 5.17
N TYR A 33 3.88 6.29 4.50
CA TYR A 33 4.52 7.54 4.85
C TYR A 33 3.44 8.60 5.07
N TRP A 34 3.45 9.18 6.26
CA TRP A 34 2.51 10.20 6.68
C TRP A 34 3.22 11.55 6.84
N TYR A 35 2.59 12.63 6.38
CA TYR A 35 3.08 13.99 6.51
C TYR A 35 2.00 14.82 7.21
N GLU A 36 2.32 15.40 8.38
CA GLU A 36 1.38 16.23 9.17
C GLU A 36 0.04 15.53 9.46
N GLY A 37 0.08 14.21 9.71
CA GLY A 37 -1.11 13.40 9.99
C GLY A 37 -1.91 12.95 8.74
N GLU A 38 -1.45 13.26 7.53
CA GLU A 38 -2.05 12.81 6.27
C GLU A 38 -1.22 11.67 5.64
N LEU A 39 -1.88 10.58 5.20
CA LEU A 39 -1.20 9.52 4.44
C LEU A 39 -0.88 10.01 3.03
N VAL A 40 0.39 10.25 2.74
CA VAL A 40 0.84 10.83 1.46
C VAL A 40 1.47 9.81 0.50
N HIS A 41 1.85 8.63 1.00
CA HIS A 41 2.32 7.52 0.19
C HIS A 41 2.08 6.18 0.90
N ARG A 42 1.58 5.18 0.17
CA ARG A 42 1.54 3.79 0.61
C ARG A 42 2.02 2.89 -0.52
N SER A 43 2.90 1.95 -0.19
CA SER A 43 3.31 0.87 -1.10
C SER A 43 3.01 -0.46 -0.41
N ALA A 44 2.29 -1.34 -1.11
CA ALA A 44 1.90 -2.65 -0.60
C ALA A 44 2.39 -3.73 -1.57
N HIS A 45 2.98 -4.78 -1.01
CA HIS A 45 3.38 -5.98 -1.74
C HIS A 45 2.48 -7.13 -1.30
N VAL A 46 1.64 -7.60 -2.23
CA VAL A 46 0.65 -8.67 -1.98
C VAL A 46 1.10 -9.94 -2.66
N ARG A 47 1.16 -11.03 -1.89
CA ARG A 47 1.38 -12.38 -2.40
C ARG A 47 0.16 -13.26 -2.10
N LEU A 48 -0.59 -13.61 -3.13
CA LEU A 48 -1.72 -14.51 -3.01
C LEU A 48 -1.24 -15.96 -2.82
N LYS A 49 -1.79 -16.64 -1.81
CA LYS A 49 -1.55 -18.07 -1.52
C LYS A 49 -2.50 -18.98 -2.30
N LYS A 50 -3.65 -18.42 -2.69
CA LYS A 50 -4.67 -19.08 -3.50
C LYS A 50 -4.92 -18.27 -4.77
N SER A 51 -5.33 -18.94 -5.84
CA SER A 51 -5.77 -18.22 -7.04
C SER A 51 -7.02 -17.42 -6.69
N PRO A 52 -7.09 -16.12 -7.02
CA PRO A 52 -8.31 -15.37 -6.85
C PRO A 52 -9.40 -16.05 -7.70
N PRO A 53 -10.64 -16.12 -7.19
CA PRO A 53 -11.71 -16.71 -7.98
C PRO A 53 -11.85 -15.89 -9.27
N MET A 54 -11.68 -16.53 -10.42
CA MET A 54 -11.86 -15.93 -11.74
C MET A 54 -13.36 -15.70 -11.99
N PHE A 55 -13.97 -14.78 -11.26
CA PHE A 55 -15.21 -14.14 -11.66
C PHE A 55 -14.81 -12.78 -12.22
N ALA A 56 -14.58 -12.75 -13.53
CA ALA A 56 -14.31 -11.51 -14.25
C ALA A 56 -15.59 -10.68 -14.32
N GLU A 57 -15.90 -9.94 -13.27
CA GLU A 57 -16.55 -8.66 -13.43
C GLU A 57 -15.44 -7.61 -13.25
N ALA A 58 -14.90 -7.14 -14.38
CA ALA A 58 -14.02 -6.00 -14.37
C ALA A 58 -14.80 -4.83 -13.77
N ALA A 59 -14.50 -4.45 -12.53
CA ALA A 59 -15.03 -3.22 -11.98
C ALA A 59 -14.58 -2.10 -12.91
N SER A 60 -15.54 -1.49 -13.61
CA SER A 60 -15.29 -0.36 -14.49
C SER A 60 -14.69 0.74 -13.63
N ILE A 61 -13.38 0.99 -13.80
CA ILE A 61 -12.72 2.16 -13.21
C ILE A 61 -13.36 3.35 -13.93
N LYS A 62 -14.26 4.05 -13.21
CA LYS A 62 -14.90 5.29 -13.68
C LYS A 62 -13.93 6.45 -13.58
#